data_AF-A0AAE0A5T1-F1
#
_entry.id   AF-A0AAE0A5T1-F1
#
_cell.length_a   1.000
_cell.length_b   1.000
_cell.length_c   1.000
_cell.angle_alpha   90.00
_cell.angle_beta   90.00
_cell.angle_gamma   90.00
#
_symmetry.space_group_name_H-M   'P 1'
#
loop_
_entity.id
_entity.type
_entity.pdbx_description
1 polymer ?
#
loop_
_entity_poly.entity_id
_entity_poly.type
_entity_poly.pdbx_seq_one_letter_code
_entity_poly.pdbx_strand_id
1 'polypeptide(L)'
;MLRSVGSYGRGLKPPTIHELSISLLIIQEGNTQAIVVEAKKKWSQTGVSIISDGWKDMRGRQLINFFINNLNDMVFLKLVDTSDISKDATLLFNLLDSVVEEV
;
A
#
# COMPACT_ATOMS: atom_id res chain seq x y z
N MET A 1 13.78 9.78 -12.74
CA MET A 1 14.24 8.37 -12.91
C MET A 1 15.16 8.17 -14.11
N LEU A 2 14.71 8.32 -15.36
CA LEU A 2 15.54 8.03 -16.55
C LEU A 2 16.86 8.82 -16.62
N ARG A 3 16.86 10.09 -16.18
CA ARG A 3 18.09 10.90 -16.10
C ARG A 3 19.12 10.30 -15.12
N SER A 4 18.67 9.85 -13.95
CA SER A 4 19.54 9.23 -12.94
C SER A 4 20.14 7.91 -13.45
N VAL A 5 19.37 7.13 -14.20
CA VAL A 5 19.86 5.91 -14.87
C VAL A 5 20.92 6.26 -15.94
N GLY A 6 20.67 7.32 -16.72
CA GLY A 6 21.63 7.82 -17.72
C GLY A 6 22.93 8.37 -17.12
N SER A 7 22.86 9.01 -15.95
CA SER A 7 24.02 9.52 -15.21
C SER A 7 24.98 8.42 -14.73
N TYR A 8 24.52 7.16 -14.62
CA TYR A 8 25.37 6.03 -14.23
C TYR A 8 26.40 5.68 -15.32
N GLY A 9 26.15 6.09 -16.57
CA GLY A 9 27.06 5.89 -17.70
C GLY A 9 26.82 4.59 -18.48
N ARG A 10 27.66 4.37 -19.51
CA ARG A 10 27.60 3.16 -20.34
C ARG A 10 28.08 1.95 -19.52
N GLY A 11 27.33 0.86 -19.55
CA GLY A 11 27.70 -0.40 -18.87
C GLY A 11 26.94 -0.69 -17.57
N LEU A 12 25.93 0.13 -17.20
CA LEU A 12 25.00 -0.22 -16.14
C LEU A 12 24.34 -1.56 -16.47
N LYS A 13 24.59 -2.57 -15.65
CA LYS A 13 23.86 -3.83 -15.72
C LYS A 13 22.52 -3.64 -15.00
N PRO A 14 21.39 -3.85 -15.68
CA PRO A 14 20.10 -3.83 -14.99
C PRO A 14 20.07 -4.97 -13.96
N PRO A 15 19.39 -4.78 -12.83
CA PRO A 15 19.19 -5.86 -11.88
C PRO A 15 18.39 -6.99 -12.53
N THR A 16 18.74 -8.22 -12.16
CA THR A 16 18.02 -9.42 -12.58
C THR A 16 16.66 -9.50 -11.91
N ILE A 17 15.75 -10.32 -12.46
CA ILE A 17 14.46 -10.61 -11.83
C ILE A 17 14.65 -11.15 -10.41
N HIS A 18 15.66 -12.00 -10.19
CA HIS A 18 15.94 -12.57 -8.88
C HIS A 18 16.34 -11.50 -7.86
N GLU A 19 17.24 -10.58 -8.24
CA GLU A 19 17.64 -9.45 -7.40
C GLU A 19 16.47 -8.50 -7.13
N LEU A 20 15.63 -8.23 -8.13
CA LEU A 20 14.44 -7.39 -7.97
C LEU A 20 13.43 -8.01 -7.00
N SER A 21 13.14 -9.30 -7.12
CA SER A 21 12.11 -9.98 -6.33
C SER A 21 12.54 -10.31 -4.90
N ILE A 22 13.84 -10.30 -4.60
CA ILE A 22 14.35 -10.72 -3.29
C ILE A 22 15.08 -9.56 -2.61
N SER A 23 16.32 -9.27 -3.03
CA SER A 23 17.18 -8.35 -2.29
C SER A 23 16.65 -6.91 -2.35
N LEU A 24 16.32 -6.42 -3.54
CA LEU A 24 15.84 -5.05 -3.72
C LEU A 24 14.43 -4.86 -3.15
N LEU A 25 13.56 -5.86 -3.26
CA LEU A 25 12.22 -5.80 -2.68
C LEU A 25 12.27 -5.68 -1.16
N ILE A 26 13.08 -6.51 -0.49
CA ILE A 26 13.23 -6.48 0.97
C ILE A 26 13.79 -5.13 1.44
N ILE A 27 14.81 -4.61 0.74
CA ILE A 27 15.38 -3.29 1.06
C ILE A 27 14.31 -2.20 0.90
N GLN A 28 13.55 -2.22 -0.19
CA GLN A 28 12.55 -1.21 -0.45
C GLN A 28 11.36 -1.31 0.51
N GLU A 29 10.95 -2.52 0.89
CA GLU A 29 9.95 -2.74 1.92
C GLU A 29 10.35 -2.10 3.25
N GLY A 30 11.58 -2.34 3.71
CA GLY A 30 12.10 -1.72 4.94
C GLY A 30 12.11 -0.19 4.87
N ASN A 31 12.53 0.38 3.73
CA ASN A 31 12.50 1.83 3.51
C ASN A 31 11.06 2.37 3.53
N THR A 32 10.12 1.70 2.87
CA THR A 32 8.71 2.08 2.85
C THR A 32 8.10 1.98 4.25
N GLN A 33 8.40 0.93 5.01
CA GLN A 33 7.94 0.80 6.39
C GLN A 33 8.43 1.95 7.28
N ALA A 34 9.69 2.37 7.14
CA ALA A 34 10.23 3.51 7.88
C ALA A 34 9.46 4.81 7.58
N ILE A 35 9.15 5.08 6.30
CA ILE A 35 8.36 6.22 5.86
C ILE A 35 6.93 6.15 6.45
N VAL A 36 6.30 4.98 6.40
CA VAL A 36 4.96 4.77 6.96
C VAL A 36 4.94 5.00 8.48
N VAL A 37 5.94 4.49 9.22
CA VAL A 37 6.06 4.72 10.66
C VAL A 37 6.19 6.21 10.98
N GLU A 38 6.93 6.97 10.17
CA GLU A 38 7.04 8.41 10.34
C GLU A 38 5.71 9.12 10.07
N ALA A 39 4.99 8.74 9.02
CA ALA A 39 3.66 9.27 8.72
C ALA A 39 2.67 8.99 9.87
N LYS A 40 2.69 7.76 10.41
CA LYS A 40 1.84 7.32 11.53
C LYS A 40 1.98 8.21 12.77
N LYS A 41 3.18 8.70 13.08
CA LYS A 41 3.41 9.59 14.23
C LYS A 41 2.62 10.89 14.17
N LYS A 42 2.24 11.35 12.97
CA LYS A 42 1.51 12.62 12.76
C LYS A 42 0.00 12.44 12.86
N TRP A 43 -0.51 11.21 12.73
CA TRP A 43 -1.95 10.91 12.66
C TRP A 43 -2.71 11.38 13.90
N SER A 44 -2.14 11.19 15.09
CA SER A 44 -2.76 11.62 16.36
C SER A 44 -2.93 13.13 16.49
N GLN A 45 -2.12 13.93 15.79
CA GLN A 45 -2.13 15.40 15.90
C GLN A 45 -3.07 16.05 14.90
N THR A 46 -3.18 15.47 13.70
CA THR A 46 -3.86 16.08 12.55
C THR A 46 -5.18 15.40 12.21
N GLY A 47 -5.44 14.23 12.81
CA GLY A 47 -6.51 13.35 12.40
C GLY A 47 -6.20 12.69 11.06
N VAL A 48 -7.02 11.73 10.67
CA VAL A 48 -6.89 10.99 9.42
C VAL A 48 -8.25 10.71 8.80
N SER A 49 -8.27 10.52 7.48
CA SER A 49 -9.41 10.02 6.74
C SER A 49 -9.06 8.65 6.17
N ILE A 50 -9.90 7.66 6.44
CA ILE A 50 -9.80 6.33 5.83
C ILE A 50 -10.55 6.35 4.50
N ILE A 51 -9.88 5.96 3.42
CA ILE A 51 -10.46 5.86 2.09
C ILE A 51 -10.52 4.38 1.74
N SER A 52 -11.72 3.88 1.44
CA SER A 52 -11.91 2.53 0.92
C SER A 52 -12.32 2.57 -0.56
N ASP A 53 -11.71 1.71 -1.36
CA ASP A 53 -12.03 1.56 -2.77
C ASP A 53 -12.26 0.09 -3.12
N GLY A 54 -13.52 -0.25 -3.37
CA GLY A 54 -13.97 -1.59 -3.70
C GLY A 54 -14.15 -1.75 -5.21
N TRP A 55 -13.34 -2.61 -5.83
CA TRP A 55 -13.38 -2.84 -7.27
C TRP A 55 -13.29 -4.33 -7.63
N LYS A 56 -13.68 -4.66 -8.87
CA LYS A 56 -13.60 -6.02 -9.42
C LYS A 56 -12.48 -6.06 -10.44
N ASP A 57 -11.53 -6.98 -10.26
CA ASP A 57 -10.42 -7.12 -11.19
C ASP A 57 -10.83 -7.86 -12.48
N MET A 58 -9.92 -7.90 -13.45
CA MET A 58 -10.15 -8.59 -14.74
C MET A 58 -10.35 -10.11 -14.60
N ARG A 59 -9.94 -10.70 -13.48
CA ARG A 59 -10.10 -12.13 -13.17
C ARG A 59 -11.40 -12.41 -12.42
N GLY A 60 -12.20 -11.38 -12.17
CA GLY A 60 -13.47 -11.47 -11.48
C GLY A 60 -13.37 -11.45 -9.96
N ARG A 61 -12.19 -11.19 -9.40
CA ARG A 61 -11.96 -11.08 -7.96
C ARG A 61 -12.50 -9.76 -7.44
N GLN A 62 -13.08 -9.78 -6.25
CA GLN A 62 -13.59 -8.59 -5.57
C GLN A 62 -12.56 -8.14 -4.54
N LEU A 63 -12.07 -6.93 -4.70
CA LEU A 63 -10.94 -6.41 -3.95
C LEU A 63 -11.32 -5.09 -3.30
N ILE A 64 -10.94 -4.90 -2.04
CA ILE A 64 -11.12 -3.65 -1.32
C ILE A 64 -9.76 -3.12 -0.90
N ASN A 65 -9.39 -1.96 -1.40
CA ASN A 65 -8.20 -1.23 -0.97
C ASN A 65 -8.55 -0.29 0.18
N PHE A 66 -7.66 -0.22 1.18
CA PHE A 66 -7.72 0.78 2.24
C PHE A 66 -6.50 1.69 2.18
N PHE A 67 -6.78 2.98 2.14
CA PHE A 67 -5.79 4.03 2.23
C PHE A 67 -6.08 4.92 3.42
N ILE A 68 -5.04 5.48 3.99
CA ILE A 68 -5.12 6.48 5.05
C ILE A 68 -4.60 7.77 4.48
N ASN A 69 -5.43 8.79 4.51
CA ASN A 69 -5.10 10.12 4.04
C ASN A 69 -5.02 11.08 5.23
N ASN A 70 -3.92 11.80 5.30
CA ASN A 70 -3.71 12.93 6.20
C ASN A 70 -3.38 14.16 5.35
N LEU A 71 -3.40 15.36 5.94
CA LEU A 71 -3.09 16.63 5.27
C LEU A 71 -1.80 16.58 4.44
N ASN A 72 -0.81 15.81 4.89
CA ASN A 72 0.53 15.78 4.28
C ASN A 72 0.84 14.49 3.52
N ASP A 73 0.23 13.36 3.91
CA ASP A 73 0.70 12.03 3.52
C ASP A 73 -0.49 11.11 3.20
N MET A 74 -0.36 10.30 2.14
CA MET A 74 -1.28 9.21 1.82
C MET A 74 -0.54 7.88 1.94
N VAL A 75 -1.08 6.96 2.73
CA VAL A 75 -0.48 5.66 3.02
C VAL A 75 -1.42 4.55 2.56
N PHE A 76 -0.89 3.60 1.79
CA PHE A 76 -1.57 2.33 1.55
C PHE A 76 -1.52 1.49 2.83
N LEU A 77 -2.69 1.09 3.35
CA LEU A 77 -2.77 0.27 4.55
C LEU A 77 -2.81 -1.20 4.18
N LYS A 78 -3.85 -1.63 3.47
CA LYS A 78 -4.02 -3.03 3.07
C LYS A 78 -4.99 -3.20 1.90
N LEU A 79 -4.87 -4.34 1.25
CA LEU A 79 -5.78 -4.85 0.22
C LEU A 79 -6.46 -6.09 0.80
N VAL A 80 -7.79 -6.14 0.78
CA VAL A 80 -8.58 -7.28 1.23
C VAL A 80 -9.22 -7.97 0.03
N ASP A 81 -9.01 -9.28 -0.09
CA ASP A 81 -9.73 -10.11 -1.06
C ASP A 81 -11.06 -10.54 -0.47
N THR A 82 -12.15 -10.19 -1.16
CA THR A 82 -13.54 -10.46 -0.78
C THR A 82 -14.25 -11.33 -1.84
N SER A 83 -13.48 -11.98 -2.72
CA SER A 83 -14.03 -12.77 -3.83
C SER A 83 -14.92 -13.92 -3.39
N ASP A 84 -14.53 -14.59 -2.30
CA ASP A 84 -15.24 -15.75 -1.74
C ASP A 84 -16.37 -15.37 -0.78
N ILE A 85 -16.55 -14.07 -0.55
CA ILE A 85 -17.44 -13.53 0.47
C ILE A 85 -18.61 -12.85 -0.23
N SER A 86 -19.84 -13.28 0.07
CA SER A 86 -21.04 -12.56 -0.39
C SER A 86 -21.03 -11.15 0.19
N LYS A 87 -21.27 -10.12 -0.65
CA LYS A 87 -21.38 -8.72 -0.22
C LYS A 87 -22.51 -8.54 0.79
N ASP A 88 -22.20 -8.70 2.07
CA ASP A 88 -23.08 -8.40 3.18
C ASP A 88 -22.64 -7.07 3.81
N ALA A 89 -23.61 -6.23 4.14
CA ALA A 89 -23.37 -4.97 4.85
C ALA A 89 -22.65 -5.21 6.18
N THR A 90 -22.96 -6.32 6.87
CA THR A 90 -22.31 -6.71 8.12
C THR A 90 -20.81 -6.96 7.94
N LEU A 91 -20.42 -7.63 6.86
CA LEU A 91 -19.03 -7.91 6.55
C LEU A 91 -18.25 -6.64 6.21
N LEU A 92 -18.85 -5.75 5.41
CA LEU A 92 -18.22 -4.46 5.10
C LEU A 92 -18.05 -3.61 6.36
N PHE A 93 -19.05 -3.61 7.25
CA PHE A 93 -18.97 -2.92 8.54
C PHE A 93 -17.82 -3.47 9.39
N ASN A 94 -17.74 -4.79 9.57
CA ASN A 94 -16.67 -5.41 10.36
C ASN A 94 -15.27 -5.14 9.76
N LEU A 95 -15.16 -5.08 8.42
CA LEU A 95 -13.91 -4.73 7.75
C LEU A 95 -13.50 -3.28 8.03
N LEU A 96 -14.46 -2.36 7.94
CA LEU A 96 -14.21 -0.94 8.24
C LEU A 96 -13.87 -0.75 9.72
N ASP A 97 -14.59 -1.40 10.61
CA ASP A 97 -14.36 -1.35 12.06
C ASP A 97 -12.97 -1.88 12.42
N SER A 98 -12.58 -3.02 11.85
CA SER A 98 -11.21 -3.56 12.00
C SER A 98 -10.13 -2.59 11.48
N VAL A 99 -10.41 -1.82 10.42
CA VAL A 99 -9.47 -0.80 9.93
C VAL A 99 -9.39 0.37 10.90
N VAL A 100 -10.51 0.78 11.49
CA VAL A 100 -10.54 1.85 12.49
C VAL A 100 -9.78 1.44 13.76
N GLU A 101 -9.89 0.19 14.20
CA GLU A 101 -9.14 -0.33 15.36
C GLU A 101 -7.62 -0.42 15.10
N GLU A 102 -7.20 -0.60 13.84
CA GLU A 102 -5.78 -0.70 13.45
C GLU A 102 -5.07 0.67 13.40
N VAL A 103 -5.83 1.76 13.25
CA VAL A 103 -5.35 3.12 12.95
C VAL A 103 -5.32 4.01 14.18
#